data_AF-A0A486Q8Z3-F1
#
_entry.id   AF-A0A486Q8Z3-F1
#
_cell.length_a   1.000
_cell.length_b   1.000
_cell.length_c   1.000
_cell.angle_alpha   90.00
_cell.angle_beta   90.00
_cell.angle_gamma   90.00
#
_symmetry.space_group_name_H-M   'P 1'
#
loop_
_entity.id
_entity.type
_entity.pdbx_description
1 polymer ?
#
loop_
_entity_poly.entity_id
_entity_poly.type
_entity_poly.pdbx_seq_one_letter_code
_entity_poly.pdbx_strand_id
1 'polypeptide(L)'
;MEFFMLIVTPKIDLNGERWFYPYKKPEGSKKEFSPEEESLFKLRLLVASSENPQYRSRNALVRRHIDKMDAGYKVGTTDFNLASVDDIDSVDDLLIDNAARFLLKGWEGVGQLVDGIEVALDYTPELGAAMLKQHPALYWLILAEAANIAQGKEQQTQETVKKL
;
A
#
# COMPACT_ATOMS: atom_id res chain seq x y z
N MET A 1 -31.42 31.63 1.41
CA MET A 1 -30.38 31.12 0.49
C MET A 1 -29.84 29.87 1.16
N GLU A 2 -30.32 28.71 0.74
CA GLU A 2 -29.88 27.44 1.34
C GLU A 2 -28.54 27.04 0.72
N PHE A 3 -27.55 26.82 1.58
CA PHE A 3 -26.28 26.24 1.18
C PHE A 3 -26.50 24.74 0.96
N PHE A 4 -26.46 24.30 -0.28
CA PHE A 4 -26.28 22.89 -0.59
C PHE A 4 -24.88 22.46 -0.11
N MET A 5 -24.84 21.67 0.96
CA MET A 5 -23.63 20.95 1.34
C MET A 5 -23.52 19.74 0.42
N LEU A 6 -22.54 19.74 -0.49
CA LEU A 6 -22.12 18.51 -1.17
C LEU A 6 -21.63 17.57 -0.07
N ILE A 7 -22.38 16.50 0.21
CA ILE A 7 -21.86 15.38 0.98
C ILE A 7 -20.72 14.82 0.12
N VAL A 8 -19.49 15.19 0.48
CA VAL A 8 -18.27 14.66 -0.11
C VAL A 8 -18.41 13.15 -0.04
N THR A 9 -18.51 12.57 -1.23
CA THR A 9 -18.83 11.19 -1.57
C THR A 9 -18.70 10.22 -0.38
N PRO A 10 -19.76 9.50 0.04
CA PRO A 10 -19.51 8.31 0.84
C PRO A 10 -18.60 7.44 -0.02
N LYS A 11 -17.32 7.35 0.34
CA LYS A 11 -16.36 6.47 -0.33
C LYS A 11 -16.80 5.05 0.02
N ILE A 12 -17.74 4.53 -0.77
CA ILE A 12 -18.21 3.17 -0.63
C ILE A 12 -17.07 2.30 -1.12
N ASP A 13 -16.37 1.69 -0.18
CA ASP A 13 -15.36 0.67 -0.44
C ASP A 13 -16.08 -0.62 -0.79
N LEU A 14 -16.37 -0.81 -2.08
CA LEU A 14 -16.95 -2.04 -2.59
C LEU A 14 -16.00 -3.19 -2.21
N ASN A 15 -16.51 -4.12 -1.39
CA ASN A 15 -15.76 -5.27 -0.86
C ASN A 15 -14.55 -4.93 0.02
N GLY A 16 -14.45 -3.69 0.53
CA GLY A 16 -13.27 -3.25 1.29
C GLY A 16 -12.02 -3.09 0.43
N GLU A 17 -12.21 -2.81 -0.87
CA GLU A 17 -11.15 -2.50 -1.82
C GLU A 17 -11.41 -1.13 -2.46
N ARG A 18 -10.34 -0.43 -2.85
CA ARG A 18 -10.44 0.88 -3.49
C ARG A 18 -9.31 1.11 -4.48
N TRP A 19 -9.66 1.63 -5.64
CA TRP A 19 -8.70 2.20 -6.57
C TRP A 19 -8.24 3.58 -6.12
N PHE A 20 -6.94 3.83 -6.07
CA PHE A 20 -6.38 5.14 -5.72
C PHE A 20 -5.18 5.52 -6.60
N TYR A 21 -4.91 6.82 -6.65
CA TYR A 21 -3.72 7.38 -7.29
C TYR A 21 -2.66 7.65 -6.21
N PRO A 22 -1.54 6.89 -6.18
CA PRO A 22 -0.48 7.08 -5.19
C PRO A 22 0.21 8.44 -5.34
N TYR A 23 0.31 8.94 -6.57
CA TYR A 23 0.85 10.26 -6.88
C TYR A 23 -0.25 11.16 -7.41
N LYS A 24 -0.34 12.38 -6.88
CA LYS A 24 -1.29 13.39 -7.33
C LYS A 24 -0.57 14.52 -8.02
N LYS A 25 -1.06 14.90 -9.19
CA LYS A 25 -0.63 16.13 -9.85
C LYS A 25 -1.12 17.32 -9.03
N PRO A 26 -0.24 18.24 -8.61
CA PRO A 26 -0.67 19.42 -7.86
C PRO A 26 -1.57 20.30 -8.72
N GLU A 27 -2.80 20.53 -8.25
CA GLU A 27 -3.77 21.39 -8.95
C GLU A 27 -3.25 22.82 -9.08
N GLY A 28 -3.39 23.42 -10.26
CA GLY A 28 -2.97 24.80 -10.52
C GLY A 28 -1.46 25.02 -10.62
N SER A 29 -0.65 23.95 -10.60
CA SER A 29 0.79 24.05 -10.85
C SER A 29 1.06 24.56 -12.25
N LYS A 30 1.88 25.61 -12.36
CA LYS A 30 2.46 26.09 -13.63
C LYS A 30 3.79 25.41 -13.98
N LYS A 31 4.25 24.48 -13.13
CA LYS A 31 5.46 23.69 -13.38
C LYS A 31 5.20 22.76 -14.56
N GLU A 32 6.08 22.78 -15.55
CA GLU A 32 6.15 21.72 -16.55
C GLU A 32 6.76 20.47 -15.90
N PHE A 33 6.05 19.35 -16.01
CA PHE A 33 6.49 18.06 -15.50
C PHE A 33 7.17 17.28 -16.61
N SER A 34 8.21 16.54 -16.25
CA SER A 34 8.87 15.60 -17.17
C SER A 34 7.89 14.49 -17.60
N PRO A 35 8.13 13.81 -18.74
CA PRO A 35 7.32 12.67 -19.15
C PRO A 35 7.24 11.56 -18.08
N GLU A 36 8.32 11.35 -17.32
CA GLU A 36 8.38 10.39 -16.21
C GLU A 36 7.44 10.79 -15.07
N GLU A 37 7.47 12.06 -14.64
CA GLU A 37 6.54 12.58 -13.62
C GLU A 37 5.08 12.47 -14.08
N GLU A 38 4.78 12.80 -15.34
CA GLU A 38 3.44 12.68 -15.91
C GLU A 38 2.95 11.22 -15.95
N SER A 39 3.85 10.27 -16.19
CA SER A 39 3.54 8.83 -16.13
C SER A 39 3.21 8.38 -14.70
N LEU A 40 3.92 8.89 -13.69
CA LEU A 40 3.62 8.59 -12.28
C LEU A 40 2.22 9.07 -11.87
N PHE A 41 1.74 10.20 -12.39
CA PHE A 41 0.39 10.68 -12.10
C PHE A 41 -0.72 9.84 -12.74
N LYS A 42 -0.39 8.99 -13.73
CA LYS A 42 -1.32 8.05 -14.35
C LYS A 42 -1.36 6.70 -13.64
N LEU A 43 -0.38 6.41 -12.79
CA LEU A 43 -0.35 5.18 -12.00
C LEU A 43 -1.59 5.11 -11.12
N ARG A 44 -2.28 3.98 -11.16
CA ARG A 44 -3.43 3.70 -10.30
C ARG A 44 -3.30 2.33 -9.71
N LEU A 45 -3.62 2.19 -8.43
CA LEU A 45 -3.46 0.94 -7.70
C LEU A 45 -4.80 0.55 -7.07
N LEU A 46 -5.16 -0.73 -7.14
CA LEU A 46 -6.30 -1.29 -6.42
C LEU A 46 -5.77 -1.85 -5.10
N VAL A 47 -6.26 -1.32 -3.99
CA VAL A 47 -5.81 -1.69 -2.65
C VAL A 47 -6.96 -2.22 -1.81
N ALA A 48 -6.71 -3.33 -1.10
CA ALA A 48 -7.60 -3.89 -0.10
C ALA A 48 -7.34 -3.29 1.28
N SER A 49 -8.38 -3.33 2.12
CA SER A 49 -8.32 -2.91 3.52
C SER A 49 -7.24 -3.62 4.33
N SER A 50 -6.62 -2.92 5.27
CA SER A 50 -5.72 -3.53 6.26
C SER A 50 -6.42 -4.53 7.19
N GLU A 51 -7.77 -4.53 7.22
CA GLU A 51 -8.59 -5.51 7.93
C GLU A 51 -8.80 -6.81 7.15
N ASN A 52 -8.23 -6.94 5.95
CA ASN A 52 -8.22 -8.17 5.17
C ASN A 52 -7.74 -9.35 6.06
N PRO A 53 -8.56 -10.41 6.26
CA PRO A 53 -8.24 -11.49 7.19
C PRO A 53 -6.93 -12.22 6.85
N GLN A 54 -6.67 -12.47 5.57
CA GLN A 54 -5.45 -13.14 5.11
C GLN A 54 -4.22 -12.26 5.37
N TYR A 55 -4.31 -10.97 5.05
CA TYR A 55 -3.26 -10.01 5.36
C TYR A 55 -2.96 -9.97 6.87
N ARG A 56 -3.98 -9.79 7.71
CA ARG A 56 -3.79 -9.70 9.18
C ARG A 56 -3.16 -10.95 9.75
N SER A 57 -3.66 -12.12 9.35
CA SER A 57 -3.15 -13.40 9.80
C SER A 57 -1.66 -13.56 9.44
N ARG A 58 -1.31 -13.35 8.17
CA ARG A 58 0.09 -13.49 7.74
C ARG A 58 0.98 -12.40 8.31
N ASN A 59 0.51 -11.16 8.41
CA ASN A 59 1.25 -10.05 9.00
C ASN A 59 1.58 -10.31 10.47
N ALA A 60 0.67 -10.92 11.24
CA ALA A 60 0.95 -11.33 12.61
C ALA A 60 2.05 -12.39 12.70
N LEU A 61 2.11 -13.32 11.74
CA LEU A 61 3.19 -14.32 11.67
C LEU A 61 4.52 -13.68 11.32
N VAL A 62 4.54 -12.79 10.33
CA VAL A 62 5.75 -12.03 9.95
C VAL A 62 6.26 -11.21 11.13
N ARG A 63 5.40 -10.47 11.83
CA ARG A 63 5.77 -9.70 13.02
C ARG A 63 6.34 -10.57 14.14
N ARG A 64 5.72 -11.71 14.44
CA ARG A 64 6.27 -12.66 15.44
C ARG A 64 7.64 -13.20 15.05
N HIS A 65 7.88 -13.38 13.76
CA HIS A 65 9.19 -13.79 13.26
C HIS A 65 10.24 -12.70 13.48
N ILE A 66 9.89 -11.44 13.18
CA ILE A 66 10.72 -10.25 13.44
C ILE A 66 11.02 -10.14 14.93
N ASP A 67 10.00 -10.17 15.79
CA ASP A 67 10.15 -10.07 17.25
C ASP A 67 11.11 -11.14 17.79
N LYS A 68 11.05 -12.36 17.25
CA LYS A 68 11.95 -13.46 17.63
C LYS A 68 13.40 -13.18 17.19
N MET A 69 13.61 -12.62 16.00
CA MET A 69 14.94 -12.25 15.51
C MET A 69 15.51 -11.11 16.32
N ASP A 70 14.73 -10.06 16.57
CA ASP A 70 15.12 -8.89 17.37
C ASP A 70 15.53 -9.30 18.79
N ALA A 71 14.77 -10.21 19.41
CA ALA A 71 15.12 -10.77 20.71
C ALA A 71 16.44 -11.57 20.67
N GLY A 72 16.68 -12.32 19.58
CA GLY A 72 17.94 -13.06 19.36
C GLY A 72 19.16 -12.15 19.26
N TYR A 73 19.02 -11.02 18.57
CA TYR A 73 20.07 -9.99 18.47
C TYR A 73 20.10 -9.04 19.69
N LYS A 74 19.15 -9.18 20.61
CA LYS A 74 18.98 -8.31 21.79
C LYS A 74 18.79 -6.83 21.43
N VAL A 75 18.11 -6.56 20.31
CA VAL A 75 17.78 -5.20 19.85
C VAL A 75 17.13 -4.41 20.97
N GLY A 76 17.55 -3.16 21.18
CA GLY A 76 17.02 -2.29 22.24
C GLY A 76 17.66 -2.52 23.63
N THR A 77 18.68 -3.37 23.75
CA THR A 77 19.47 -3.55 24.98
C THR A 77 20.91 -3.06 24.80
N THR A 78 21.67 -2.98 25.90
CA THR A 78 23.11 -2.66 25.87
C THR A 78 23.96 -3.73 25.18
N ASP A 79 23.43 -4.94 25.01
CA ASP A 79 24.13 -6.06 24.41
C ASP A 79 23.92 -6.15 22.88
N PHE A 80 23.13 -5.25 22.31
CA PHE A 80 22.90 -5.19 20.86
C PHE A 80 24.19 -4.84 20.12
N ASN A 81 24.56 -5.65 19.13
CA ASN A 81 25.71 -5.39 18.27
C ASN A 81 25.30 -5.42 16.80
N LEU A 82 25.32 -4.26 16.14
CA LEU A 82 24.97 -4.14 14.73
C LEU A 82 25.88 -4.99 13.82
N ALA A 83 27.14 -5.21 14.18
CA ALA A 83 28.05 -6.05 13.39
C ALA A 83 27.73 -7.55 13.47
N SER A 84 26.84 -7.97 14.38
CA SER A 84 26.36 -9.35 14.50
C SER A 84 25.10 -9.63 13.67
N VAL A 85 24.57 -8.58 13.04
CA VAL A 85 23.40 -8.64 12.17
C VAL A 85 23.90 -8.89 10.75
N ASP A 86 23.63 -10.08 10.21
CA ASP A 86 23.82 -10.37 8.78
C ASP A 86 22.87 -9.52 7.91
N ASP A 87 23.09 -9.45 6.59
CA ASP A 87 22.19 -8.75 5.64
C ASP A 87 20.72 -9.17 5.89
N ILE A 88 19.95 -8.30 6.54
CA ILE A 88 18.53 -8.51 6.82
C ILE A 88 17.73 -8.22 5.54
N ASP A 89 17.97 -9.00 4.49
CA ASP A 89 17.14 -8.94 3.29
C ASP A 89 15.77 -9.61 3.52
N SER A 90 15.62 -10.42 4.58
CA SER A 90 14.45 -11.29 4.75
C SER A 90 13.19 -10.61 5.31
N VAL A 91 13.33 -9.60 6.18
CA VAL A 91 12.18 -9.00 6.89
C VAL A 91 11.35 -8.11 5.97
N ASP A 92 12.02 -7.19 5.28
CA ASP A 92 11.38 -6.27 4.35
C ASP A 92 10.76 -7.04 3.19
N ASP A 93 11.42 -8.09 2.71
CA ASP A 93 10.90 -9.01 1.70
C ASP A 93 9.61 -9.71 2.15
N LEU A 94 9.54 -10.18 3.40
CA LEU A 94 8.34 -10.81 3.94
C LEU A 94 7.19 -9.81 4.07
N LEU A 95 7.48 -8.57 4.46
CA LEU A 95 6.49 -7.50 4.58
C LEU A 95 5.98 -7.06 3.20
N ILE A 96 6.88 -6.89 2.23
CA ILE A 96 6.57 -6.53 0.85
C ILE A 96 5.77 -7.63 0.17
N ASP A 97 6.17 -8.90 0.26
CA ASP A 97 5.42 -10.03 -0.32
C ASP A 97 4.02 -10.14 0.30
N ASN A 98 3.90 -9.92 1.61
CA ASN A 98 2.61 -9.94 2.28
C ASN A 98 1.69 -8.81 1.77
N ALA A 99 2.22 -7.59 1.61
CA ALA A 99 1.48 -6.46 1.06
C ALA A 99 1.10 -6.70 -0.42
N ALA A 100 2.02 -7.18 -1.24
CA ALA A 100 1.74 -7.52 -2.64
C ALA A 100 0.65 -8.61 -2.75
N ARG A 101 0.70 -9.65 -1.92
CA ARG A 101 -0.26 -10.75 -2.04
C ARG A 101 -1.67 -10.39 -1.58
N PHE A 102 -1.82 -9.55 -0.56
CA PHE A 102 -3.10 -9.36 0.12
C PHE A 102 -3.62 -7.93 0.20
N LEU A 103 -2.77 -6.92 0.04
CA LEU A 103 -3.19 -5.52 0.01
C LEU A 103 -3.21 -4.97 -1.41
N LEU A 104 -2.16 -5.17 -2.21
CA LEU A 104 -2.17 -4.77 -3.62
C LEU A 104 -2.92 -5.83 -4.43
N LYS A 105 -4.01 -5.42 -5.06
CA LYS A 105 -4.93 -6.32 -5.79
C LYS A 105 -4.89 -6.14 -7.30
N GLY A 106 -4.34 -5.04 -7.77
CA GLY A 106 -4.26 -4.70 -9.19
C GLY A 106 -3.63 -3.33 -9.41
N TRP A 107 -3.35 -3.02 -10.68
CA TRP A 107 -2.80 -1.73 -11.10
C TRP A 107 -3.29 -1.32 -12.50
N GLU A 108 -3.11 -0.05 -12.81
CA GLU A 108 -3.18 0.53 -14.16
C GLU A 108 -1.94 1.43 -14.34
N GLY A 109 -1.33 1.43 -15.53
CA GLY A 109 -0.15 2.23 -15.81
C GLY A 109 1.20 1.57 -15.49
N VAL A 110 1.21 0.25 -15.25
CA VAL A 110 2.44 -0.56 -15.13
C VAL A 110 2.63 -1.36 -16.40
N GLY A 111 3.84 -1.30 -16.96
CA GLY A 111 4.20 -2.00 -18.19
C GLY A 111 5.70 -2.23 -18.27
N GLN A 112 6.11 -2.95 -19.31
CA GLN A 112 7.50 -3.20 -19.63
C GLN A 112 7.78 -2.87 -21.10
N LEU A 113 9.04 -2.57 -21.40
CA LEU A 113 9.50 -2.44 -22.78
C LEU A 113 9.93 -3.82 -23.29
N VAL A 114 9.23 -4.33 -24.31
CA VAL A 114 9.61 -5.54 -25.06
C VAL A 114 9.91 -5.11 -26.48
N ASP A 115 11.16 -5.30 -26.92
CA ASP A 115 11.62 -4.90 -28.26
C ASP A 115 11.33 -3.41 -28.59
N GLY A 116 11.39 -2.54 -27.58
CA GLY A 116 11.10 -1.11 -27.71
C GLY A 116 9.61 -0.74 -27.74
N ILE A 117 8.71 -1.71 -27.58
CA ILE A 117 7.26 -1.51 -27.51
C ILE A 117 6.83 -1.59 -26.05
N GLU A 118 6.06 -0.61 -25.58
CA GLU A 118 5.43 -0.65 -24.26
C GLU A 118 4.29 -1.67 -24.25
N VAL A 119 4.43 -2.67 -23.38
CA VAL A 119 3.43 -3.72 -23.16
C VAL A 119 2.92 -3.60 -21.73
N ALA A 120 1.61 -3.39 -21.58
CA ALA A 120 0.96 -3.39 -20.27
C ALA A 120 1.12 -4.76 -19.60
N LEU A 121 1.42 -4.76 -18.31
CA LEU A 121 1.56 -5.98 -17.52
C LEU A 121 0.33 -6.20 -16.67
N ASP A 122 -0.22 -7.41 -16.73
CA ASP A 122 -1.23 -7.83 -15.78
C ASP A 122 -0.63 -8.01 -14.38
N TYR A 123 -1.43 -7.67 -13.38
CA TYR A 123 -0.98 -7.77 -12.01
C TYR A 123 -0.78 -9.22 -11.58
N THR A 124 0.38 -9.48 -10.96
CA THR A 124 0.64 -10.68 -10.15
C THR A 124 1.31 -10.25 -8.83
N PRO A 125 1.13 -11.00 -7.72
CA PRO A 125 1.83 -10.69 -6.47
C PRO A 125 3.36 -10.62 -6.64
N GLU A 126 3.93 -11.45 -7.50
CA GLU A 126 5.36 -11.52 -7.75
C GLU A 126 5.87 -10.24 -8.45
N LEU A 127 5.16 -9.78 -9.49
CA LEU A 127 5.47 -8.49 -10.13
C LEU A 127 5.17 -7.31 -9.19
N GLY A 128 4.13 -7.42 -8.35
CA GLY A 128 3.82 -6.47 -7.29
C GLY A 128 4.97 -6.28 -6.31
N ALA A 129 5.49 -7.38 -5.77
CA ALA A 129 6.64 -7.36 -4.88
C ALA A 129 7.88 -6.77 -5.56
N ALA A 130 8.16 -7.14 -6.81
CA ALA A 130 9.27 -6.58 -7.57
C ALA A 130 9.15 -5.06 -7.75
N MET A 131 7.95 -4.56 -8.09
CA MET A 131 7.68 -3.13 -8.20
C MET A 131 7.90 -2.41 -6.86
N LEU A 132 7.42 -2.97 -5.75
CA LEU A 132 7.57 -2.37 -4.43
C LEU A 132 9.03 -2.32 -3.96
N LYS A 133 9.85 -3.30 -4.33
CA LYS A 133 11.30 -3.25 -4.08
C LYS A 133 11.99 -2.14 -4.88
N GLN A 134 11.58 -1.92 -6.13
CA GLN A 134 12.12 -0.86 -6.98
C GLN A 134 11.61 0.53 -6.58
N HIS A 135 10.38 0.61 -6.06
CA HIS A 135 9.73 1.84 -5.62
C HIS A 135 9.22 1.74 -4.17
N PRO A 136 10.11 1.76 -3.16
CA PRO A 136 9.74 1.53 -1.75
C PRO A 136 8.70 2.52 -1.21
N ALA A 137 8.63 3.73 -1.76
CA ALA A 137 7.61 4.72 -1.37
C ALA A 137 6.17 4.21 -1.60
N LEU A 138 5.94 3.39 -2.62
CA LEU A 138 4.62 2.83 -2.92
C LEU A 138 4.13 1.90 -1.82
N TYR A 139 5.03 1.17 -1.15
CA TYR A 139 4.67 0.29 -0.03
C TYR A 139 3.96 1.08 1.07
N TRP A 140 4.54 2.21 1.48
CA TRP A 140 3.97 3.07 2.52
C TRP A 140 2.64 3.70 2.10
N LEU A 141 2.51 4.10 0.84
CA LEU A 141 1.26 4.66 0.30
C LEU A 141 0.14 3.62 0.27
N ILE A 142 0.45 2.37 -0.08
CA ILE A 142 -0.51 1.26 -0.04
C ILE A 142 -0.95 0.98 1.39
N LEU A 143 -0.02 0.94 2.36
CA LEU A 143 -0.37 0.74 3.77
C LEU A 143 -1.28 1.87 4.29
N ALA A 144 -0.96 3.11 3.96
CA ALA A 144 -1.76 4.26 4.36
C ALA A 144 -3.18 4.17 3.79
N GLU A 145 -3.33 3.82 2.51
CA GLU A 145 -4.67 3.70 1.91
C GLU A 145 -5.43 2.48 2.44
N ALA A 146 -4.76 1.34 2.66
CA ALA A 146 -5.35 0.17 3.30
C ALA A 146 -5.92 0.48 4.69
N ALA A 147 -5.22 1.30 5.48
CA ALA A 147 -5.69 1.78 6.77
C ALA A 147 -6.86 2.77 6.65
N ASN A 148 -6.83 3.67 5.66
CA ASN A 148 -7.93 4.60 5.39
C ASN A 148 -9.23 3.86 5.03
N ILE A 149 -9.14 2.78 4.25
CA ILE A 149 -10.29 1.92 3.90
C ILE A 149 -10.85 1.25 5.17
N ALA A 150 -9.97 0.72 6.04
CA ALA A 150 -10.39 0.11 7.30
C ALA A 150 -11.16 1.11 8.20
N GLN A 151 -10.61 2.32 8.39
CA GLN A 151 -11.23 3.37 9.19
C GLN A 151 -12.57 3.84 8.60
N GLY A 152 -12.65 4.00 7.28
CA GLY A 152 -13.89 4.36 6.59
C GLY A 152 -15.03 3.36 6.85
N LYS A 153 -14.71 2.07 6.86
CA LYS A 153 -15.68 1.00 7.18
C LYS A 153 -16.15 1.06 8.64
N GLU A 154 -15.24 1.33 9.57
CA GLU A 154 -15.58 1.46 10.99
C GLU A 154 -16.54 2.64 11.22
N GLN A 155 -16.26 3.79 10.61
CA GLN A 155 -17.11 4.98 10.69
C GLN A 155 -18.53 4.72 10.14
N GLN A 156 -18.65 4.07 8.97
CA GLN A 156 -19.96 3.69 8.40
C GLN A 156 -20.77 2.77 9.32
N THR A 157 -20.08 1.84 9.99
CA THR A 157 -20.72 0.93 10.96
C THR A 157 -21.24 1.70 12.16
N GLN A 158 -20.43 2.61 12.74
CA GLN A 158 -20.83 3.43 13.88
C GLN A 158 -21.99 4.37 13.56
N GLU A 159 -22.01 4.98 12.37
CA GLU A 159 -23.12 5.83 11.91
C GLU A 159 -24.43 5.06 11.74
N THR A 160 -24.36 3.81 11.28
CA THR A 160 -25.54 2.95 11.10
C THR A 160 -26.14 2.56 12.46
N VAL A 161 -25.30 2.24 13.45
CA VAL A 161 -25.74 1.90 14.81
C VAL A 161 -26.36 3.09 15.54
N LYS A 162 -25.85 4.32 15.34
CA LYS A 162 -26.41 5.53 15.96
C LYS A 162 -27.76 5.99 15.38
N LYS A 163 -28.14 5.48 14.20
CA LYS A 163 -29.41 5.80 13.54
C LYS A 163 -30.54 4.80 13.87
N LEU A 164 -30.22 3.70 14.56
CA LEU A 164 -31.16 2.71 15.09
C LEU A 164 -31.57 3.06 16.52
#